data_AF-A0A939EQ30-F1
#
_entry.id   AF-A0A939EQ30-F1
#
_cell.length_a   1.000
_cell.length_b   1.000
_cell.length_c   1.000
_cell.angle_alpha   90.00
_cell.angle_beta   90.00
_cell.angle_gamma   90.00
#
_symmetry.space_group_name_H-M   'P 1'
#
loop_
_entity.id
_entity.type
_entity.pdbx_description
1 polymer ?
#
loop_
_entity_poly.entity_id
_entity_poly.type
_entity_poly.pdbx_seq_one_letter_code
_entity_poly.pdbx_strand_id
1 'polypeptide(L)'
;MTIYSQGTALVRHAETGEVHLIEADLLDFGATGHEKRAMGTETTHLAVVEHPQLGDLVWSIWEYPTGVESARNTNVGPHELLVNIDFGIEQEETDEDDEDYESAEEQDRDHRVEALIEWFFGHYEDPAMRLPYESAEGGYQWIWGGPYDAREVLEDIFPGEDEEIIDAAVEVIEADGLTEWAPVPSDDDFDDSAIEPLGNDDLTDIAHELETLIRDLRDPDSEPAFRLGEDGLIHLARPSDVAVPTEGYPLLDELGAATGDLLNSIAGTNAHTDLRIAAHRYADAINAEAVSISQIYARGVRLANSTEAMQHAIARDDLPPLPSDAEAHLSSVLELHGAYIMAQPEGRELAESSEAFRRTPEETDAMQNAARRFADAVHAAPELFGKDVMNHVTEAAEGIGYGPQPERSNQAAAATFRNLTLSLIKGVSAFTAATIAGQAVIGSIPGGALVGASSESINVAWAFLVANAPIFKAIGGSFGADLTWIAHAANLLERLK
;
A
#
# COMPACT_ATOMS: atom_id res chain seq x y z
N MET A 1 -20.84 -23.92 -12.92
CA MET A 1 -20.30 -23.49 -11.62
C MET A 1 -19.52 -24.63 -11.01
N THR A 2 -18.24 -24.38 -10.70
CA THR A 2 -17.30 -25.38 -10.15
C THR A 2 -16.57 -24.77 -8.96
N ILE A 3 -16.30 -25.56 -7.92
CA ILE A 3 -15.43 -25.13 -6.82
C ILE A 3 -14.00 -25.46 -7.22
N TYR A 4 -13.13 -24.44 -7.22
CA TYR A 4 -11.70 -24.62 -7.48
C TYR A 4 -10.93 -24.72 -6.15
N SER A 5 -9.79 -25.44 -6.16
CA SER A 5 -8.79 -25.44 -5.10
C SER A 5 -7.39 -25.52 -5.71
N GLN A 6 -6.47 -24.65 -5.28
CA GLN A 6 -5.12 -24.54 -5.81
C GLN A 6 -4.09 -24.19 -4.73
N GLY A 7 -2.87 -24.68 -4.93
CA GLY A 7 -1.75 -24.44 -4.03
C GLY A 7 -1.73 -25.40 -2.83
N THR A 8 -1.15 -24.92 -1.73
CA THR A 8 -0.77 -25.77 -0.61
C THR A 8 -0.89 -24.99 0.70
N ALA A 9 -1.53 -25.60 1.71
CA ALA A 9 -1.61 -25.03 3.05
C ALA A 9 -0.42 -25.48 3.92
N LEU A 10 0.11 -24.56 4.71
CA LEU A 10 1.12 -24.83 5.73
C LEU A 10 0.52 -24.64 7.11
N VAL A 11 0.48 -25.69 7.92
CA VAL A 11 -0.12 -25.69 9.26
C VAL A 11 0.93 -26.05 10.29
N ARG A 12 1.17 -25.17 11.27
CA ARG A 12 2.06 -25.40 12.39
C ARG A 12 1.31 -26.05 13.55
N HIS A 13 1.77 -27.22 13.97
CA HIS A 13 1.22 -27.94 15.10
C HIS A 13 1.43 -27.15 16.41
N ALA A 14 0.36 -27.04 17.20
CA ALA A 14 0.29 -26.18 18.39
C ALA A 14 1.24 -26.62 19.52
N GLU A 15 1.35 -27.93 19.76
CA GLU A 15 2.21 -28.46 20.83
C GLU A 15 3.66 -28.71 20.39
N THR A 16 3.88 -29.31 19.21
CA THR A 16 5.21 -29.70 18.74
C THR A 16 5.94 -28.61 17.97
N GLY A 17 5.23 -27.63 17.42
CA GLY A 17 5.77 -26.58 16.56
C GLY A 17 6.16 -27.04 15.14
N GLU A 18 5.93 -28.32 14.81
CA GLU A 18 6.21 -28.89 13.49
C GLU A 18 5.27 -28.33 12.42
N VAL A 19 5.79 -28.08 11.21
CA VAL A 19 4.99 -27.56 10.10
C VAL A 19 4.61 -28.70 9.17
N HIS A 20 3.31 -28.86 8.94
CA HIS A 20 2.74 -29.85 8.03
C HIS A 20 2.19 -29.18 6.78
N LEU A 21 2.20 -29.94 5.69
CA LEU A 21 1.82 -29.50 4.37
C LEU A 21 0.55 -30.24 3.95
N ILE A 22 -0.47 -29.49 3.53
CA ILE A 22 -1.75 -30.02 3.03
C ILE A 22 -1.93 -29.56 1.59
N GLU A 23 -1.98 -30.52 0.67
CA GLU A 23 -2.13 -30.24 -0.76
C GLU A 23 -3.61 -29.97 -1.11
N ALA A 24 -3.85 -29.06 -2.05
CA ALA A 24 -5.20 -28.70 -2.49
C ALA A 24 -5.99 -29.86 -3.12
N ASP A 25 -5.31 -30.88 -3.65
CA ASP A 25 -5.93 -32.08 -4.22
C ASP A 25 -6.59 -32.98 -3.16
N LEU A 26 -6.32 -32.74 -1.88
CA LEU A 26 -6.98 -33.41 -0.76
C LEU A 26 -8.34 -32.79 -0.40
N LEU A 27 -8.67 -31.60 -0.91
CA LEU A 27 -9.96 -30.94 -0.65
C LEU A 27 -11.03 -31.51 -1.59
N ASP A 28 -11.95 -32.28 -1.03
CA ASP A 28 -13.16 -32.75 -1.70
C ASP A 28 -14.39 -32.04 -1.11
N PHE A 29 -14.88 -31.01 -1.81
CA PHE A 29 -16.00 -30.19 -1.34
C PHE A 29 -17.35 -30.88 -1.58
N GLY A 30 -18.03 -31.26 -0.49
CA GLY A 30 -19.39 -31.77 -0.51
C GLY A 30 -20.42 -30.74 -0.05
N ALA A 31 -21.58 -30.68 -0.71
CA ALA A 31 -22.71 -29.84 -0.27
C ALA A 31 -23.39 -30.45 0.97
N THR A 32 -23.38 -29.73 2.11
CA THR A 32 -23.84 -30.24 3.41
C THR A 32 -25.01 -29.47 4.03
N GLY A 33 -25.33 -28.26 3.54
CA GLY A 33 -26.37 -27.40 4.11
C GLY A 33 -27.18 -26.67 3.05
N HIS A 34 -28.49 -26.53 3.25
CA HIS A 34 -29.40 -25.80 2.36
C HIS A 34 -30.38 -24.98 3.21
N GLU A 35 -30.26 -23.65 3.20
CA GLU A 35 -31.16 -22.75 3.92
C GLU A 35 -31.84 -21.77 2.96
N LYS A 36 -33.15 -21.54 3.12
CA LYS A 36 -33.90 -20.65 2.23
C LYS A 36 -33.86 -19.22 2.74
N ARG A 37 -33.26 -18.30 1.97
CA ARG A 37 -33.17 -16.87 2.27
C ARG A 37 -33.93 -16.04 1.21
N ALA A 38 -33.87 -14.71 1.31
CA ALA A 38 -34.69 -13.80 0.50
C ALA A 38 -34.38 -13.83 -1.02
N MET A 39 -33.12 -14.10 -1.39
CA MET A 39 -32.60 -14.08 -2.77
C MET A 39 -32.29 -15.49 -3.30
N GLY A 40 -32.66 -16.56 -2.60
CA GLY A 40 -32.39 -17.94 -3.03
C GLY A 40 -32.11 -18.91 -1.89
N THR A 41 -31.62 -20.10 -2.23
CA THR A 41 -31.10 -21.07 -1.26
C THR A 41 -29.62 -20.80 -1.05
N GLU A 42 -29.23 -20.62 0.20
CA GLU A 42 -27.83 -20.67 0.61
C GLU A 42 -27.39 -22.13 0.69
N THR A 43 -26.30 -22.46 -0.01
CA THR A 43 -25.69 -23.79 0.00
C THR A 43 -24.33 -23.73 0.70
N THR A 44 -24.09 -24.62 1.65
CA THR A 44 -22.77 -24.75 2.30
C THR A 44 -22.01 -25.94 1.71
N HIS A 45 -20.78 -25.69 1.24
CA HIS A 45 -19.85 -26.69 0.74
C HIS A 45 -18.71 -26.89 1.73
N LEU A 46 -18.44 -28.13 2.13
CA LEU A 46 -17.41 -28.50 3.12
C LEU A 46 -16.44 -29.52 2.54
N ALA A 47 -15.14 -29.27 2.71
CA ALA A 47 -14.09 -30.27 2.53
C ALA A 47 -13.43 -30.55 3.88
N VAL A 48 -13.32 -31.83 4.26
CA VAL A 48 -12.72 -32.27 5.52
C VAL A 48 -11.51 -33.14 5.21
N VAL A 49 -10.34 -32.74 5.71
CA VAL A 49 -9.08 -33.50 5.59
C VAL A 49 -8.70 -34.04 6.97
N GLU A 50 -8.73 -35.37 7.11
CA GLU A 50 -8.27 -36.06 8.32
C GLU A 50 -6.73 -36.17 8.31
N HIS A 51 -6.05 -35.42 9.17
CA HIS A 51 -4.58 -35.47 9.27
C HIS A 51 -4.12 -36.22 10.53
N PRO A 52 -3.20 -37.21 10.44
CA PRO A 52 -2.81 -38.07 11.55
C PRO A 52 -2.30 -37.36 12.81
N GLN A 53 -1.74 -36.16 12.66
CA GLN A 53 -1.16 -35.37 13.76
C GLN A 53 -1.92 -34.07 14.04
N LEU A 54 -2.72 -33.59 13.08
CA LEU A 54 -3.42 -32.30 13.21
C LEU A 54 -4.92 -32.47 13.45
N GLY A 55 -5.42 -33.71 13.41
CA GLY A 55 -6.86 -33.98 13.47
C GLY A 55 -7.58 -33.55 12.21
N ASP A 56 -8.86 -33.22 12.36
CA ASP A 56 -9.73 -32.86 11.24
C ASP A 56 -9.53 -31.38 10.87
N LEU A 57 -9.11 -31.14 9.63
CA LEU A 57 -8.98 -29.81 9.05
C LEU A 57 -10.16 -29.58 8.11
N VAL A 58 -10.79 -28.41 8.18
CA VAL A 58 -12.04 -28.15 7.45
C VAL A 58 -11.93 -26.88 6.61
N TRP A 59 -12.26 -26.99 5.33
CA TRP A 59 -12.48 -25.86 4.42
C TRP A 59 -13.97 -25.73 4.14
N SER A 60 -14.47 -24.50 4.14
CA SER A 60 -15.90 -24.20 4.03
C SER A 60 -16.13 -23.06 3.04
N ILE A 61 -17.09 -23.22 2.15
CA ILE A 61 -17.58 -22.18 1.25
C ILE A 61 -19.10 -22.05 1.41
N TRP A 62 -19.59 -20.81 1.48
CA TRP A 62 -21.01 -20.49 1.46
C TRP A 62 -21.38 -19.86 0.12
N GLU A 63 -22.36 -20.45 -0.55
CA GLU A 63 -22.89 -20.02 -1.84
C GLU A 63 -24.24 -19.32 -1.61
N TYR A 64 -24.31 -18.00 -1.82
CA TYR A 64 -25.56 -17.24 -1.74
C TYR A 64 -25.47 -15.86 -2.43
N PRO A 65 -26.36 -15.55 -3.40
CA PRO A 65 -27.33 -16.44 -4.04
C PRO A 65 -26.66 -17.57 -4.82
N THR A 66 -27.44 -18.50 -5.38
CA THR A 66 -26.91 -19.65 -6.13
C THR A 66 -25.88 -19.20 -7.18
N GLY A 67 -24.71 -19.84 -7.19
CA GLY A 67 -23.58 -19.51 -8.07
C GLY A 67 -22.65 -18.40 -7.57
N VAL A 68 -22.99 -17.67 -6.49
CA VAL A 68 -22.19 -16.56 -5.96
C VAL A 68 -21.57 -16.97 -4.63
N GLU A 69 -20.26 -16.83 -4.51
CA GLU A 69 -19.59 -16.99 -3.23
C GLU A 69 -19.94 -15.83 -2.29
N SER A 70 -20.51 -16.16 -1.14
CA SER A 70 -20.82 -15.18 -0.09
C SER A 70 -19.72 -15.11 0.96
N ALA A 71 -19.10 -16.24 1.31
CA ALA A 71 -18.06 -16.33 2.32
C ALA A 71 -17.24 -17.62 2.18
N ARG A 72 -16.03 -17.63 2.73
CA ARG A 72 -15.18 -18.83 2.85
C ARG A 72 -14.46 -18.87 4.19
N ASN A 73 -14.10 -20.06 4.68
CA ASN A 73 -13.40 -20.27 5.94
C ASN A 73 -12.50 -21.50 5.91
N THR A 74 -11.43 -21.48 6.70
CA THR A 74 -10.53 -22.61 6.96
C THR A 74 -10.34 -22.79 8.46
N ASN A 75 -10.62 -23.99 8.95
CA ASN A 75 -10.50 -24.37 10.36
C ASN A 75 -9.43 -25.45 10.51
N VAL A 76 -8.34 -25.11 11.20
CA VAL A 76 -7.23 -26.03 11.52
C VAL A 76 -7.21 -26.44 13.00
N GLY A 77 -8.35 -26.29 13.69
CA GLY A 77 -8.48 -26.60 15.11
C GLY A 77 -7.57 -25.71 15.98
N PRO A 78 -6.81 -26.27 16.94
CA PRO A 78 -5.93 -25.50 17.82
C PRO A 78 -4.60 -25.06 17.17
N HIS A 79 -4.37 -25.41 15.90
CA HIS A 79 -3.11 -25.20 15.19
C HIS A 79 -3.04 -23.83 14.53
N GLU A 80 -1.84 -23.42 14.09
CA GLU A 80 -1.62 -22.14 13.41
C GLU A 80 -1.54 -22.36 11.90
N LEU A 81 -2.39 -21.68 11.13
CA LEU A 81 -2.35 -21.66 9.67
C LEU A 81 -1.36 -20.59 9.21
N LEU A 82 -0.25 -21.00 8.60
CA LEU A 82 0.81 -20.11 8.11
C LEU A 82 0.56 -19.66 6.67
N VAL A 83 0.06 -20.57 5.83
CA VAL A 83 -0.31 -20.36 4.43
C VAL A 83 -1.57 -21.16 4.16
N ASN A 84 -2.53 -20.61 3.43
CA ASN A 84 -3.76 -21.31 3.07
C ASN A 84 -3.74 -21.78 1.62
N ILE A 85 -4.59 -22.76 1.32
CA ILE A 85 -4.99 -23.11 -0.04
C ILE A 85 -5.85 -21.96 -0.59
N ASP A 86 -5.71 -21.66 -1.87
CA ASP A 86 -6.65 -20.78 -2.57
C ASP A 86 -7.81 -21.64 -3.08
N PHE A 87 -9.04 -21.29 -2.72
CA PHE A 87 -10.23 -22.07 -3.06
C PHE A 87 -11.45 -21.15 -3.14
N GLY A 88 -12.33 -21.37 -4.09
CA GLY A 88 -13.51 -20.53 -4.28
C GLY A 88 -14.47 -21.09 -5.32
N ILE A 89 -15.53 -20.34 -5.61
CA ILE A 89 -16.51 -20.70 -6.64
C ILE A 89 -16.16 -20.01 -7.96
N GLU A 90 -15.94 -20.81 -9.00
CA GLU A 90 -15.79 -20.36 -10.38
C GLU A 90 -17.14 -20.49 -11.09
N GLN A 91 -17.62 -19.39 -11.67
CA GLN A 91 -18.82 -19.40 -12.49
C GLN A 91 -18.45 -19.92 -13.89
N GLU A 92 -19.14 -20.96 -14.34
CA GLU A 92 -19.16 -21.24 -15.77
C GLU A 92 -20.12 -20.22 -16.36
N GLU A 93 -19.65 -19.42 -17.32
CA GLU A 93 -20.48 -18.47 -18.06
C GLU A 93 -21.68 -19.24 -18.65
N THR A 94 -22.85 -19.06 -18.03
CA THR A 94 -24.10 -19.55 -18.60
C THR A 94 -24.68 -18.42 -19.42
N ASP A 95 -24.55 -18.56 -20.74
CA ASP A 95 -25.31 -17.83 -21.74
C ASP A 95 -26.80 -17.87 -21.37
N GLU A 96 -27.39 -16.75 -20.94
CA GLU A 96 -28.81 -16.37 -21.07
C GLU A 96 -29.15 -15.21 -20.10
N ASP A 97 -28.91 -13.97 -20.55
CA ASP A 97 -29.92 -12.89 -20.63
C ASP A 97 -29.24 -11.56 -21.04
N ASP A 98 -29.24 -11.30 -22.36
CA ASP A 98 -29.14 -10.00 -23.08
C ASP A 98 -28.33 -8.85 -22.43
N GLU A 99 -27.01 -8.97 -22.36
CA GLU A 99 -26.08 -7.83 -22.45
C GLU A 99 -25.03 -8.17 -23.53
N ASP A 100 -24.82 -7.23 -24.46
CA ASP A 100 -23.98 -7.26 -25.68
C ASP A 100 -22.74 -8.19 -25.60
N TYR A 101 -22.92 -9.48 -25.91
CA TYR A 101 -21.80 -10.35 -26.21
C TYR A 101 -21.36 -10.07 -27.64
N GLU A 102 -20.38 -9.19 -27.79
CA GLU A 102 -19.59 -9.12 -29.02
C GLU A 102 -19.13 -10.53 -29.37
N SER A 103 -19.44 -10.96 -30.58
CA SER A 103 -19.06 -12.26 -31.12
C SER A 103 -17.55 -12.48 -30.95
N ALA A 104 -17.07 -13.73 -30.92
CA ALA A 104 -15.62 -13.98 -30.85
C ALA A 104 -14.82 -13.30 -31.98
N GLU A 105 -15.48 -12.97 -33.10
CA GLU A 105 -14.92 -12.17 -34.19
C GLU A 105 -14.87 -10.67 -33.85
N GLU A 106 -15.87 -10.14 -33.14
CA GLU A 106 -15.86 -8.76 -32.60
C GLU A 106 -14.89 -8.61 -31.42
N GLN A 107 -14.79 -9.60 -30.52
CA GLN A 107 -13.76 -9.60 -29.47
C GLN A 107 -12.35 -9.69 -30.06
N ASP A 108 -12.12 -10.50 -31.09
CA ASP A 108 -10.82 -10.54 -31.79
C ASP A 108 -10.51 -9.20 -32.45
N ARG A 109 -11.52 -8.58 -33.08
CA ARG A 109 -11.41 -7.24 -33.67
C ARG A 109 -11.04 -6.21 -32.60
N ASP A 110 -11.73 -6.18 -31.47
CA ASP A 110 -11.56 -5.18 -30.44
C ASP A 110 -10.22 -5.31 -29.72
N HIS A 111 -9.76 -6.54 -29.44
CA HIS A 111 -8.40 -6.76 -28.94
C HIS A 111 -7.32 -6.31 -29.94
N ARG A 112 -7.55 -6.46 -31.25
CA ARG A 112 -6.61 -5.99 -32.28
C ARG A 112 -6.61 -4.47 -32.39
N VAL A 113 -7.79 -3.84 -32.32
CA VAL A 113 -7.92 -2.37 -32.24
C VAL A 113 -7.20 -1.85 -31.01
N GLU A 114 -7.43 -2.43 -29.83
CA GLU A 114 -6.79 -2.04 -28.58
C GLU A 114 -5.27 -2.24 -28.63
N ALA A 115 -4.78 -3.34 -29.20
CA ALA A 115 -3.35 -3.56 -29.39
C ALA A 115 -2.69 -2.51 -30.30
N LEU A 116 -3.37 -2.06 -31.36
CA LEU A 116 -2.89 -0.97 -32.22
C LEU A 116 -2.85 0.36 -31.45
N ILE A 117 -3.86 0.65 -30.63
CA ILE A 117 -3.94 1.85 -29.81
C ILE A 117 -2.83 1.87 -28.75
N GLU A 118 -2.67 0.76 -28.01
CA GLU A 118 -1.65 0.62 -26.97
C GLU A 118 -0.25 0.73 -27.58
N TRP A 119 -0.03 0.07 -28.72
CA TRP A 119 1.23 0.19 -29.45
C TRP A 119 1.48 1.64 -29.88
N PHE A 120 0.47 2.33 -30.45
CA PHE A 120 0.62 3.71 -30.90
C PHE A 120 0.99 4.65 -29.75
N PHE A 121 0.27 4.61 -28.61
CA PHE A 121 0.59 5.43 -27.44
C PHE A 121 1.88 5.03 -26.71
N GLY A 122 2.39 3.82 -26.95
CA GLY A 122 3.73 3.41 -26.52
C GLY A 122 4.87 4.01 -27.37
N HIS A 123 4.59 4.42 -28.61
CA HIS A 123 5.59 4.87 -29.58
C HIS A 123 5.40 6.32 -30.05
N TYR A 124 4.23 6.92 -29.82
CA TYR A 124 3.87 8.29 -30.20
C TYR A 124 3.10 8.97 -29.07
N GLU A 125 3.25 10.29 -28.95
CA GLU A 125 2.65 11.09 -27.90
C GLU A 125 2.14 12.44 -28.42
N ASP A 126 1.28 13.09 -27.61
CA ASP A 126 0.85 14.45 -27.86
C ASP A 126 2.08 15.38 -27.90
N PRO A 127 2.27 16.18 -28.97
CA PRO A 127 3.36 17.13 -29.06
C PRO A 127 3.44 18.10 -27.86
N ALA A 128 2.33 18.37 -27.16
CA ALA A 128 2.29 19.16 -25.93
C ALA A 128 3.10 18.56 -24.77
N MET A 129 3.37 17.25 -24.79
CA MET A 129 4.08 16.57 -23.70
C MET A 129 5.56 16.94 -23.67
N ARG A 130 6.23 16.97 -24.84
CA ARG A 130 7.68 17.15 -24.91
C ARG A 130 8.19 18.10 -26.00
N LEU A 131 7.35 18.56 -26.94
CA LEU A 131 7.80 19.51 -27.96
C LEU A 131 7.67 20.97 -27.48
N PRO A 132 8.71 21.81 -27.69
CA PRO A 132 8.60 23.24 -27.44
C PRO A 132 7.53 23.89 -28.32
N TYR A 133 6.69 24.75 -27.73
CA TYR A 133 5.66 25.49 -28.45
C TYR A 133 6.05 26.97 -28.64
N GLU A 134 6.11 27.45 -29.88
CA GLU A 134 6.43 28.85 -30.17
C GLU A 134 5.15 29.69 -30.28
N SER A 135 4.93 30.54 -29.29
CA SER A 135 3.72 31.36 -29.17
C SER A 135 3.60 32.49 -30.20
N ALA A 136 4.70 32.94 -30.81
CA ALA A 136 4.69 34.04 -31.78
C ALA A 136 4.18 33.63 -33.17
N GLU A 137 4.49 32.40 -33.60
CA GLU A 137 4.06 31.85 -34.89
C GLU A 137 2.94 30.81 -34.75
N GLY A 138 2.74 30.27 -33.55
CA GLY A 138 1.63 29.37 -33.20
C GLY A 138 1.84 27.95 -33.73
N GLY A 139 2.81 27.22 -33.18
CA GLY A 139 3.05 25.82 -33.52
C GLY A 139 4.14 25.14 -32.69
N TYR A 140 4.12 23.80 -32.71
CA TYR A 140 5.14 22.96 -32.08
C TYR A 140 6.42 22.89 -32.91
N GLN A 141 7.55 22.78 -32.22
CA GLN A 141 8.86 22.55 -32.84
C GLN A 141 9.15 21.04 -32.84
N TRP A 142 9.03 20.41 -34.01
CA TRP A 142 9.19 18.96 -34.24
C TRP A 142 10.65 18.49 -34.18
N ILE A 143 11.27 18.64 -33.02
CA ILE A 143 12.71 18.37 -32.80
C ILE A 143 13.06 16.87 -32.85
N TRP A 144 12.08 15.98 -32.69
CA TRP A 144 12.25 14.52 -32.73
C TRP A 144 11.65 13.88 -33.99
N GLY A 145 11.36 14.68 -35.02
CA GLY A 145 10.62 14.25 -36.21
C GLY A 145 9.11 14.48 -36.09
N GLY A 146 8.42 14.38 -37.23
CA GLY A 146 7.00 14.68 -37.36
C GLY A 146 6.72 16.03 -38.05
N PRO A 147 5.46 16.50 -38.06
CA PRO A 147 4.28 15.82 -37.51
C PRO A 147 4.00 14.49 -38.20
N TYR A 148 3.57 13.49 -37.43
CA TYR A 148 3.12 12.21 -37.96
C TYR A 148 1.60 12.11 -37.89
N ASP A 149 1.02 11.54 -38.94
CA ASP A 149 -0.40 11.20 -39.03
C ASP A 149 -0.61 9.77 -38.50
N ALA A 150 -1.59 9.57 -37.62
CA ALA A 150 -1.78 8.29 -36.94
C ALA A 150 -2.10 7.15 -37.92
N ARG A 151 -2.86 7.45 -38.99
CA ARG A 151 -3.19 6.46 -40.02
C ARG A 151 -1.97 6.07 -40.84
N GLU A 152 -1.21 7.06 -41.34
CA GLU A 152 -0.02 6.78 -42.16
C GLU A 152 1.00 5.92 -41.38
N VAL A 153 1.15 6.17 -40.07
CA VAL A 153 2.02 5.39 -39.18
C VAL A 153 1.51 3.95 -39.03
N LEU A 154 0.23 3.77 -38.70
CA LEU A 154 -0.33 2.43 -38.48
C LEU A 154 -0.31 1.58 -39.77
N GLU A 155 -0.57 2.17 -40.93
CA GLU A 155 -0.50 1.48 -42.24
C GLU A 155 0.93 1.04 -42.60
N ASP A 156 1.95 1.83 -42.26
CA ASP A 156 3.35 1.49 -42.56
C ASP A 156 3.90 0.39 -41.62
N ILE A 157 3.53 0.43 -40.34
CA ILE A 157 4.00 -0.53 -39.32
C ILE A 157 3.23 -1.84 -39.38
N PHE A 158 1.92 -1.79 -39.67
CA PHE A 158 1.04 -2.94 -39.75
C PHE A 158 0.48 -3.15 -41.17
N PRO A 159 1.32 -3.36 -42.20
CA PRO A 159 0.88 -3.39 -43.61
C PRO A 159 0.00 -4.59 -43.99
N GLY A 160 -0.25 -5.51 -43.06
CA GLY A 160 -1.12 -6.69 -43.25
C GLY A 160 -2.39 -6.67 -42.40
N GLU A 161 -2.63 -5.59 -41.65
CA GLU A 161 -3.81 -5.40 -40.79
C GLU A 161 -5.02 -4.93 -41.63
N ASP A 162 -6.23 -5.19 -41.14
CA ASP A 162 -7.45 -4.82 -41.87
C ASP A 162 -7.68 -3.30 -41.81
N GLU A 163 -8.08 -2.70 -42.93
CA GLU A 163 -8.35 -1.26 -43.03
C GLU A 163 -9.46 -0.85 -42.04
N GLU A 164 -10.47 -1.70 -41.81
CA GLU A 164 -11.53 -1.42 -40.83
C GLU A 164 -11.03 -1.42 -39.37
N ILE A 165 -9.96 -2.15 -39.06
CA ILE A 165 -9.33 -2.17 -37.72
C ILE A 165 -8.42 -0.94 -37.55
N ILE A 166 -7.66 -0.58 -38.57
CA ILE A 166 -6.84 0.65 -38.57
C ILE A 166 -7.74 1.89 -38.44
N ASP A 167 -8.85 1.94 -39.17
CA ASP A 167 -9.83 3.02 -39.11
C ASP A 167 -10.37 3.22 -37.69
N ALA A 168 -10.75 2.12 -37.02
CA ALA A 168 -11.28 2.16 -35.67
C ALA A 168 -10.23 2.59 -34.64
N ALA A 169 -8.98 2.15 -34.77
CA ALA A 169 -7.89 2.57 -33.90
C ALA A 169 -7.60 4.06 -34.06
N VAL A 170 -7.54 4.57 -35.30
CA VAL A 170 -7.31 6.00 -35.58
C VAL A 170 -8.44 6.87 -35.02
N GLU A 171 -9.70 6.45 -35.15
CA GLU A 171 -10.84 7.19 -34.58
C GLU A 171 -10.71 7.36 -33.06
N VAL A 172 -10.19 6.36 -32.36
CA VAL A 172 -9.95 6.44 -30.90
C VAL A 172 -8.72 7.27 -30.58
N ILE A 173 -7.62 7.09 -31.31
CA ILE A 173 -6.37 7.84 -31.12
C ILE A 173 -6.61 9.34 -31.28
N GLU A 174 -7.37 9.75 -32.30
CA GLU A 174 -7.62 11.15 -32.66
C GLU A 174 -8.96 11.69 -32.11
N ALA A 175 -9.59 10.99 -31.16
CA ALA A 175 -10.92 11.31 -30.65
C ALA A 175 -11.03 12.71 -30.01
N ASP A 176 -9.92 13.25 -29.51
CA ASP A 176 -9.82 14.58 -28.91
C ASP A 176 -9.57 15.71 -29.96
N GLY A 177 -9.43 15.33 -31.23
CA GLY A 177 -9.17 16.23 -32.34
C GLY A 177 -7.68 16.50 -32.61
N LEU A 178 -6.77 15.83 -31.92
CA LEU A 178 -5.34 15.85 -32.22
C LEU A 178 -5.04 14.92 -33.42
N THR A 179 -4.37 15.47 -34.45
CA THR A 179 -4.07 14.78 -35.72
C THR A 179 -2.59 14.82 -36.08
N GLU A 180 -1.78 15.53 -35.29
CA GLU A 180 -0.35 15.68 -35.52
C GLU A 180 0.41 15.13 -34.30
N TRP A 181 1.08 14.00 -34.48
CA TRP A 181 1.70 13.23 -33.41
C TRP A 181 3.22 13.32 -33.43
N ALA A 182 3.82 13.34 -32.23
CA ALA A 182 5.26 13.31 -32.06
C ALA A 182 5.69 11.87 -31.72
N PRO A 183 6.81 11.36 -32.23
CA PRO A 183 7.32 10.07 -31.78
C PRO A 183 7.82 10.19 -30.34
N VAL A 184 7.59 9.14 -29.55
CA VAL A 184 8.22 8.97 -28.24
C VAL A 184 9.71 8.73 -28.49
N PRO A 185 10.61 9.60 -27.99
CA PRO A 185 12.04 9.45 -28.24
C PRO A 185 12.57 8.13 -27.68
N SER A 186 13.30 7.38 -28.51
CA SER A 186 14.04 6.21 -28.05
C SER A 186 15.40 6.59 -27.47
N ASP A 187 16.00 5.71 -26.66
CA ASP A 187 17.32 5.94 -26.05
C ASP A 187 18.42 6.26 -27.11
N ASP A 188 18.22 5.83 -28.36
CA ASP A 188 19.14 6.07 -29.50
C ASP A 188 18.88 7.41 -30.23
N ASP A 189 17.70 8.02 -30.07
CA ASP A 189 17.36 9.34 -30.66
C ASP A 189 17.99 10.50 -29.90
N PHE A 190 18.40 10.22 -28.66
CA PHE A 190 19.32 11.05 -27.92
C PHE A 190 20.71 10.84 -28.50
N ASP A 191 21.12 11.73 -29.40
CA ASP A 191 22.53 11.87 -29.74
C ASP A 191 23.30 12.00 -28.42
N ASP A 192 24.15 11.02 -28.13
CA ASP A 192 25.07 10.96 -26.98
C ASP A 192 26.08 12.14 -26.99
N SER A 193 25.95 13.04 -27.98
CA SER A 193 26.63 14.33 -28.08
C SER A 193 25.71 15.58 -28.03
N ALA A 194 24.41 15.44 -27.79
CA ALA A 194 23.45 16.55 -27.65
C ALA A 194 22.47 16.45 -26.45
N ILE A 195 22.43 15.32 -25.73
CA ILE A 195 22.15 15.38 -24.28
C ILE A 195 23.48 15.71 -23.61
N GLU A 196 23.65 16.93 -23.11
CA GLU A 196 24.53 17.06 -21.95
C GLU A 196 23.88 16.18 -20.88
N PRO A 197 24.52 15.09 -20.40
CA PRO A 197 24.02 14.39 -19.22
C PRO A 197 23.74 15.49 -18.20
N LEU A 198 22.57 15.49 -17.53
CA LEU A 198 22.30 16.39 -16.41
C LEU A 198 23.63 16.55 -15.70
N GLY A 199 24.19 17.76 -15.76
CA GLY A 199 25.53 17.95 -15.27
C GLY A 199 25.53 17.37 -13.87
N ASN A 200 26.63 16.75 -13.43
CA ASN A 200 26.76 16.40 -12.02
C ASN A 200 26.33 17.59 -11.11
N ASP A 201 26.46 18.80 -11.65
CA ASP A 201 25.96 20.09 -11.16
C ASP A 201 24.42 20.20 -11.03
N ASP A 202 23.57 19.77 -11.97
CA ASP A 202 22.09 19.90 -11.88
C ASP A 202 21.47 18.95 -10.83
N LEU A 203 21.95 17.70 -10.79
CA LEU A 203 21.57 16.74 -9.74
C LEU A 203 22.06 17.21 -8.36
N THR A 204 23.24 17.82 -8.32
CA THR A 204 23.81 18.43 -7.11
C THR A 204 22.99 19.62 -6.64
N ASP A 205 22.57 20.50 -7.54
CA ASP A 205 21.78 21.68 -7.23
C ASP A 205 20.42 21.27 -6.65
N ILE A 206 19.74 20.31 -7.27
CA ILE A 206 18.44 19.84 -6.76
C ILE A 206 18.59 19.09 -5.44
N ALA A 207 19.63 18.27 -5.27
CA ALA A 207 19.91 17.63 -3.98
C ALA A 207 20.16 18.66 -2.86
N HIS A 208 20.83 19.77 -3.16
CA HIS A 208 21.09 20.87 -2.23
C HIS A 208 19.84 21.71 -1.93
N GLU A 209 19.00 21.96 -2.93
CA GLU A 209 17.70 22.62 -2.76
C GLU A 209 16.77 21.77 -1.87
N LEU A 210 16.74 20.45 -2.09
CA LEU A 210 16.03 19.50 -1.24
C LEU A 210 16.58 19.49 0.19
N GLU A 211 17.89 19.41 0.37
CA GLU A 211 18.53 19.49 1.69
C GLU A 211 18.15 20.79 2.41
N THR A 212 18.17 21.91 1.70
CA THR A 212 17.78 23.21 2.23
C THR A 212 16.32 23.27 2.63
N LEU A 213 15.43 22.65 1.83
CA LEU A 213 13.99 22.57 2.09
C LEU A 213 13.69 21.79 3.38
N ILE A 214 14.41 20.69 3.61
CA ILE A 214 14.15 19.79 4.75
C ILE A 214 14.99 20.10 6.00
N ARG A 215 15.98 21.00 5.91
CA ARG A 215 16.95 21.29 6.97
C ARG A 215 16.32 21.64 8.32
N ASP A 216 15.24 22.41 8.29
CA ASP A 216 14.57 22.89 9.51
C ASP A 216 13.42 21.97 9.96
N LEU A 217 13.17 20.87 9.23
CA LEU A 217 12.18 19.87 9.62
C LEU A 217 12.72 19.02 10.77
N ARG A 218 11.89 18.81 11.79
CA ARG A 218 12.20 17.89 12.89
C ARG A 218 12.49 16.50 12.32
N ASP A 219 13.58 15.88 12.77
CA ASP A 219 13.92 14.51 12.44
C ASP A 219 12.74 13.57 12.74
N PRO A 220 12.57 12.46 11.98
CA PRO A 220 11.57 11.45 12.26
C PRO A 220 12.02 10.65 13.50
N ASP A 221 11.95 11.29 14.67
CA ASP A 221 12.27 10.70 15.97
C ASP A 221 11.10 9.90 16.57
N SER A 222 9.93 9.98 15.93
CA SER A 222 8.64 9.41 16.33
C SER A 222 8.15 8.31 15.38
N GLU A 223 7.20 7.49 15.83
CA GLU A 223 6.57 6.41 15.04
C GLU A 223 5.79 6.95 13.82
N PRO A 224 5.87 6.30 12.64
CA PRO A 224 6.81 5.23 12.31
C PRO A 224 8.21 5.79 11.98
N ALA A 225 9.24 5.05 12.40
CA ALA A 225 10.61 5.32 12.00
C ALA A 225 11.04 4.34 10.90
N PHE A 226 11.97 4.77 10.05
CA PHE A 226 12.49 3.97 8.94
C PHE A 226 14.02 3.93 8.99
N ARG A 227 14.60 2.85 8.48
CA ARG A 227 16.05 2.68 8.35
C ARG A 227 16.39 1.83 7.16
N LEU A 228 17.62 1.96 6.65
CA LEU A 228 18.19 0.99 5.73
C LEU A 228 18.58 -0.31 6.47
N GLY A 229 18.19 -1.45 5.94
CA GLY A 229 18.62 -2.77 6.35
C GLY A 229 20.00 -3.14 5.80
N GLU A 230 20.59 -4.20 6.34
CA GLU A 230 21.84 -4.77 5.80
C GLU A 230 21.64 -5.42 4.42
N ASP A 231 20.39 -5.73 4.08
CA ASP A 231 19.93 -6.24 2.78
C ASP A 231 19.74 -5.14 1.73
N GLY A 232 19.96 -3.87 2.09
CA GLY A 232 19.83 -2.74 1.17
C GLY A 232 18.41 -2.24 0.97
N LEU A 233 17.43 -2.76 1.72
CA LEU A 233 16.03 -2.33 1.68
C LEU A 233 15.68 -1.40 2.84
N ILE A 234 14.67 -0.54 2.65
CA ILE A 234 14.12 0.30 3.72
C ILE A 234 13.16 -0.53 4.56
N HIS A 235 13.41 -0.56 5.87
CA HIS A 235 12.61 -1.26 6.86
C HIS A 235 12.06 -0.33 7.93
N LEU A 236 11.02 -0.78 8.62
CA LEU A 236 10.59 -0.17 9.86
C LEU A 236 11.72 -0.25 10.90
N ALA A 237 11.90 0.86 11.60
CA ALA A 237 12.87 1.01 12.66
C ALA A 237 12.16 1.25 13.98
N ARG A 238 12.90 1.03 15.07
CA ARG A 238 12.48 1.51 16.38
C ARG A 238 12.58 3.04 16.40
N PRO A 239 11.53 3.77 16.82
CA PRO A 239 11.61 5.20 17.03
C PRO A 239 12.74 5.59 17.99
N SER A 240 13.32 6.78 17.81
CA SER A 240 14.39 7.27 18.69
C SER A 240 13.89 8.00 19.94
N ASP A 241 12.60 8.31 20.01
CA ASP A 241 11.92 8.86 21.19
C ASP A 241 11.70 7.83 22.32
N VAL A 242 12.39 6.68 22.26
CA VAL A 242 12.33 5.65 23.28
C VAL A 242 12.92 6.13 24.62
N ALA A 243 12.15 5.93 25.67
CA ALA A 243 12.57 6.20 27.04
C ALA A 243 12.44 4.93 27.88
N VAL A 244 13.44 4.64 28.72
CA VAL A 244 13.28 3.62 29.77
C VAL A 244 12.26 4.15 30.77
N PRO A 245 11.12 3.46 31.00
CA PRO A 245 10.18 3.87 32.02
C PRO A 245 10.92 3.99 33.36
N THR A 246 10.78 5.11 34.06
CA THR A 246 11.28 5.20 35.44
C THR A 246 10.57 4.15 36.30
N GLU A 247 11.31 3.44 37.17
CA GLU A 247 10.74 2.37 38.01
C GLU A 247 9.42 2.79 38.68
N GLY A 248 8.38 1.96 38.50
CA GLY A 248 7.08 2.10 39.18
C GLY A 248 6.14 3.10 38.50
N TYR A 249 5.65 2.76 37.30
CA TYR A 249 4.53 3.45 36.66
C TYR A 249 3.28 2.54 36.76
N PRO A 250 2.47 2.63 37.84
CA PRO A 250 1.38 1.68 38.09
C PRO A 250 0.39 1.57 36.94
N LEU A 251 0.20 2.67 36.20
CA LEU A 251 -0.68 2.72 35.04
C LEU A 251 -0.16 1.92 33.85
N LEU A 252 1.17 1.89 33.62
CA LEU A 252 1.77 1.09 32.55
C LEU A 252 1.74 -0.40 32.92
N ASP A 253 1.98 -0.73 34.19
CA ASP A 253 1.88 -2.10 34.70
C ASP A 253 0.44 -2.63 34.57
N GLU A 254 -0.56 -1.82 34.94
CA GLU A 254 -1.99 -2.17 34.84
C GLU A 254 -2.44 -2.29 33.37
N LEU A 255 -1.97 -1.39 32.51
CA LEU A 255 -2.19 -1.48 31.06
C LEU A 255 -1.58 -2.75 30.45
N GLY A 256 -0.37 -3.12 30.88
CA GLY A 256 0.30 -4.36 30.48
C GLY A 256 -0.48 -5.59 30.92
N ALA A 257 -0.96 -5.62 32.17
CA ALA A 257 -1.78 -6.70 32.69
C ALA A 257 -3.10 -6.85 31.92
N ALA A 258 -3.84 -5.75 31.73
CA ALA A 258 -5.11 -5.75 30.98
C ALA A 258 -4.93 -6.19 29.53
N THR A 259 -3.81 -5.81 28.90
CA THR A 259 -3.49 -6.24 27.53
C THR A 259 -3.15 -7.73 27.48
N GLY A 260 -2.45 -8.26 28.49
CA GLY A 260 -2.19 -9.69 28.63
C GLY A 260 -3.48 -10.50 28.81
N ASP A 261 -4.39 -10.01 29.65
CA ASP A 261 -5.71 -10.64 29.87
C ASP A 261 -6.56 -10.63 28.60
N LEU A 262 -6.56 -9.52 27.83
CA LEU A 262 -7.20 -9.45 26.52
C LEU A 262 -6.64 -10.52 25.57
N LEU A 263 -5.31 -10.58 25.42
CA LEU A 263 -4.65 -11.54 24.53
C LEU A 263 -4.97 -12.98 24.90
N ASN A 264 -5.05 -13.29 26.19
CA ASN A 264 -5.46 -14.62 26.67
C ASN A 264 -6.92 -14.92 26.34
N SER A 265 -7.84 -13.96 26.51
CA SER A 265 -9.26 -14.15 26.21
C SER A 265 -9.57 -14.27 24.72
N ILE A 266 -8.72 -13.71 23.85
CA ILE A 266 -8.82 -13.86 22.39
C ILE A 266 -7.85 -14.89 21.81
N ALA A 267 -7.17 -15.67 22.66
CA ALA A 267 -6.28 -16.72 22.20
C ALA A 267 -7.09 -17.83 21.51
N GLY A 268 -6.71 -18.17 20.28
CA GLY A 268 -7.35 -19.24 19.50
C GLY A 268 -8.65 -18.86 18.79
N THR A 269 -9.09 -17.59 18.82
CA THR A 269 -10.12 -17.13 17.88
C THR A 269 -9.51 -16.77 16.53
N ASN A 270 -9.99 -17.41 15.47
CA ASN A 270 -9.64 -17.08 14.08
C ASN A 270 -10.60 -16.03 13.48
N ALA A 271 -11.72 -15.76 14.15
CA ALA A 271 -12.74 -14.81 13.68
C ALA A 271 -12.32 -13.34 13.87
N HIS A 272 -11.41 -13.06 14.80
CA HIS A 272 -10.99 -11.69 15.15
C HIS A 272 -9.50 -11.47 14.91
N THR A 273 -9.00 -11.94 13.76
CA THR A 273 -7.56 -11.91 13.44
C THR A 273 -6.98 -10.50 13.45
N ASP A 274 -7.67 -9.50 12.89
CA ASP A 274 -7.18 -8.11 12.86
C ASP A 274 -7.08 -7.51 14.26
N LEU A 275 -8.09 -7.74 15.11
CA LEU A 275 -8.06 -7.33 16.52
C LEU A 275 -6.88 -7.98 17.25
N ARG A 276 -6.66 -9.28 17.03
CA ARG A 276 -5.56 -10.03 17.66
C ARG A 276 -4.19 -9.51 17.22
N ILE A 277 -4.01 -9.22 15.93
CA ILE A 277 -2.78 -8.65 15.38
C ILE A 277 -2.54 -7.26 15.99
N ALA A 278 -3.56 -6.40 16.04
CA ALA A 278 -3.46 -5.08 16.64
C ALA A 278 -3.12 -5.16 18.14
N ALA A 279 -3.77 -6.07 18.88
CA ALA A 279 -3.53 -6.28 20.30
C ALA A 279 -2.11 -6.80 20.58
N HIS A 280 -1.58 -7.74 19.78
CA HIS A 280 -0.20 -8.21 19.91
C HIS A 280 0.80 -7.09 19.65
N ARG A 281 0.66 -6.35 18.55
CA ARG A 281 1.55 -5.22 18.23
C ARG A 281 1.48 -4.12 19.30
N TYR A 282 0.31 -3.91 19.90
CA TYR A 282 0.15 -3.01 21.03
C TYR A 282 0.87 -3.52 22.28
N ALA A 283 0.71 -4.80 22.61
CA ALA A 283 1.40 -5.46 23.72
C ALA A 283 2.92 -5.39 23.58
N ASP A 284 3.46 -5.61 22.38
CA ASP A 284 4.89 -5.53 22.12
C ASP A 284 5.45 -4.12 22.39
N ALA A 285 4.69 -3.08 22.03
CA ALA A 285 5.09 -1.69 22.25
C ALA A 285 5.10 -1.29 23.74
N ILE A 286 4.08 -1.68 24.51
CA ILE A 286 3.97 -1.32 25.94
C ILE A 286 4.88 -2.15 26.85
N ASN A 287 5.23 -3.37 26.45
CA ASN A 287 6.08 -4.29 27.22
C ASN A 287 7.57 -4.21 26.83
N ALA A 288 7.94 -3.28 25.94
CA ALA A 288 9.32 -3.06 25.54
C ALA A 288 10.16 -2.52 26.71
N GLU A 289 11.44 -2.91 26.76
CA GLU A 289 12.39 -2.43 27.79
C GLU A 289 12.54 -0.90 27.79
N ALA A 290 12.43 -0.28 26.61
CA ALA A 290 12.31 1.16 26.46
C ALA A 290 11.10 1.47 25.58
N VAL A 291 10.19 2.28 26.08
CA VAL A 291 8.90 2.54 25.44
C VAL A 291 8.97 3.83 24.64
N SER A 292 8.29 3.83 23.48
CA SER A 292 8.08 5.04 22.68
C SER A 292 6.64 5.48 22.84
N ILE A 293 6.42 6.72 23.28
CA ILE A 293 5.06 7.24 23.48
C ILE A 293 4.36 7.43 22.14
N SER A 294 5.06 7.86 21.09
CA SER A 294 4.48 7.96 19.74
C SER A 294 4.10 6.59 19.19
N GLN A 295 4.89 5.54 19.45
CA GLN A 295 4.55 4.18 19.06
C GLN A 295 3.34 3.65 19.82
N ILE A 296 3.31 3.79 21.15
CA ILE A 296 2.15 3.35 21.95
C ILE A 296 0.88 4.09 21.51
N TYR A 297 0.99 5.39 21.23
CA TYR A 297 -0.10 6.19 20.69
C TYR A 297 -0.61 5.61 19.37
N ALA A 298 0.26 5.46 18.37
CA ALA A 298 -0.13 4.98 17.05
C ALA A 298 -0.72 3.55 17.10
N ARG A 299 -0.11 2.64 17.87
CA ARG A 299 -0.62 1.26 18.04
C ARG A 299 -1.96 1.22 18.77
N GLY A 300 -2.17 2.10 19.75
CA GLY A 300 -3.46 2.21 20.43
C GLY A 300 -4.58 2.75 19.52
N VAL A 301 -4.26 3.71 18.65
CA VAL A 301 -5.19 4.16 17.59
C VAL A 301 -5.57 2.98 16.69
N ARG A 302 -4.59 2.16 16.26
CA ARG A 302 -4.87 0.96 15.46
C ARG A 302 -5.73 -0.07 16.17
N LEU A 303 -5.50 -0.29 17.47
CA LEU A 303 -6.32 -1.18 18.28
C LEU A 303 -7.76 -0.68 18.38
N ALA A 304 -7.95 0.63 18.59
CA ALA A 304 -9.27 1.25 18.63
C ALA A 304 -10.00 1.12 17.29
N ASN A 305 -9.31 1.35 16.16
CA ASN A 305 -9.90 1.20 14.83
C ASN A 305 -10.31 -0.25 14.55
N SER A 306 -9.44 -1.21 14.89
CA SER A 306 -9.73 -2.64 14.72
C SER A 306 -10.92 -3.07 15.59
N THR A 307 -11.06 -2.46 16.78
CA THR A 307 -12.20 -2.69 17.66
C THR A 307 -13.51 -2.19 17.05
N GLU A 308 -13.53 -0.96 16.53
CA GLU A 308 -14.72 -0.39 15.90
C GLU A 308 -15.11 -1.18 14.63
N ALA A 309 -14.14 -1.52 13.79
CA ALA A 309 -14.37 -2.34 12.59
C ALA A 309 -14.96 -3.71 12.96
N MET A 310 -14.41 -4.37 13.97
CA MET A 310 -14.94 -5.63 14.49
C MET A 310 -16.36 -5.44 15.05
N GLN A 311 -16.63 -4.40 15.83
CA GLN A 311 -17.97 -4.13 16.37
C GLN A 311 -19.00 -3.91 15.27
N HIS A 312 -18.64 -3.19 14.20
CA HIS A 312 -19.48 -3.03 13.02
C HIS A 312 -19.74 -4.36 12.32
N ALA A 313 -18.71 -5.18 12.13
CA ALA A 313 -18.85 -6.50 11.53
C ALA A 313 -19.75 -7.43 12.37
N ILE A 314 -19.60 -7.44 13.70
CA ILE A 314 -20.49 -8.18 14.61
C ILE A 314 -21.93 -7.66 14.50
N ALA A 315 -22.13 -6.35 14.44
CA ALA A 315 -23.47 -5.75 14.33
C ALA A 315 -24.17 -6.06 12.99
N ARG A 316 -23.41 -6.42 11.95
CA ARG A 316 -23.92 -6.87 10.65
C ARG A 316 -24.03 -8.39 10.52
N ASP A 317 -23.76 -9.13 11.61
CA ASP A 317 -23.66 -10.59 11.63
C ASP A 317 -22.55 -11.16 10.72
N ASP A 318 -21.55 -10.35 10.32
CA ASP A 318 -20.38 -10.77 9.54
C ASP A 318 -19.35 -11.51 10.42
N LEU A 319 -19.33 -11.21 11.73
CA LEU A 319 -18.45 -11.84 12.73
C LEU A 319 -19.23 -12.30 13.96
N PRO A 320 -18.81 -13.42 14.61
CA PRO A 320 -19.41 -13.85 15.87
C PRO A 320 -19.11 -12.84 17.00
N PRO A 321 -19.95 -12.78 18.05
CA PRO A 321 -19.68 -11.92 19.20
C PRO A 321 -18.41 -12.38 19.95
N LEU A 322 -17.71 -11.41 20.55
CA LEU A 322 -16.59 -11.70 21.44
C LEU A 322 -17.03 -12.48 22.68
N PRO A 323 -16.15 -13.31 23.26
CA PRO A 323 -16.31 -13.79 24.64
C PRO A 323 -16.53 -12.61 25.60
N SER A 324 -17.43 -12.76 26.58
CA SER A 324 -17.82 -11.66 27.48
C SER A 324 -16.67 -11.10 28.32
N ASP A 325 -15.68 -11.94 28.63
CA ASP A 325 -14.43 -11.54 29.29
C ASP A 325 -13.52 -10.76 28.34
N ALA A 326 -13.41 -11.18 27.07
CA ALA A 326 -12.63 -10.46 26.06
C ALA A 326 -13.14 -9.03 25.83
N GLU A 327 -14.47 -8.83 25.78
CA GLU A 327 -15.06 -7.50 25.64
C GLU A 327 -14.72 -6.57 26.82
N ALA A 328 -14.79 -7.09 28.05
CA ALA A 328 -14.45 -6.34 29.26
C ALA A 328 -12.94 -5.99 29.32
N HIS A 329 -12.06 -6.94 28.94
CA HIS A 329 -10.62 -6.69 28.86
C HIS A 329 -10.30 -5.66 27.77
N LEU A 330 -10.94 -5.74 26.60
CA LEU A 330 -10.74 -4.78 25.51
C LEU A 330 -11.13 -3.36 25.91
N SER A 331 -12.30 -3.18 26.55
CA SER A 331 -12.71 -1.88 27.09
C SER A 331 -11.68 -1.33 28.08
N SER A 332 -11.19 -2.20 28.97
CA SER A 332 -10.19 -1.82 29.98
C SER A 332 -8.88 -1.35 29.34
N VAL A 333 -8.40 -2.06 28.30
CA VAL A 333 -7.19 -1.67 27.54
C VAL A 333 -7.37 -0.30 26.88
N LEU A 334 -8.50 -0.04 26.23
CA LEU A 334 -8.75 1.24 25.55
C LEU A 334 -8.86 2.42 26.53
N GLU A 335 -9.49 2.21 27.69
CA GLU A 335 -9.57 3.23 28.75
C GLU A 335 -8.20 3.52 29.37
N LEU A 336 -7.45 2.48 29.74
CA LEU A 336 -6.11 2.61 30.31
C LEU A 336 -5.11 3.21 29.31
N HIS A 337 -5.22 2.85 28.02
CA HIS A 337 -4.46 3.47 26.94
C HIS A 337 -4.67 4.98 26.93
N GLY A 338 -5.93 5.43 26.90
CA GLY A 338 -6.26 6.85 26.89
C GLY A 338 -5.72 7.57 28.13
N ALA A 339 -5.87 6.97 29.31
CA ALA A 339 -5.31 7.51 30.56
C ALA A 339 -3.78 7.61 30.51
N TYR A 340 -3.10 6.58 29.99
CA TYR A 340 -1.65 6.53 29.90
C TYR A 340 -1.10 7.59 28.94
N ILE A 341 -1.66 7.71 27.74
CA ILE A 341 -1.27 8.73 26.75
C ILE A 341 -1.44 10.14 27.33
N MET A 342 -2.56 10.44 27.98
CA MET A 342 -2.80 11.77 28.55
C MET A 342 -1.94 12.10 29.78
N ALA A 343 -1.42 11.08 30.46
CA ALA A 343 -0.48 11.26 31.58
C ALA A 343 0.91 11.68 31.09
N GLN A 344 1.31 11.30 29.87
CA GLN A 344 2.60 11.68 29.29
C GLN A 344 2.52 13.06 28.61
N PRO A 345 3.51 13.96 28.80
CA PRO A 345 3.56 15.24 28.09
C PRO A 345 3.51 15.09 26.56
N GLU A 346 4.31 14.18 26.01
CA GLU A 346 4.42 13.90 24.57
C GLU A 346 3.13 13.28 24.03
N GLY A 347 2.51 12.39 24.81
CA GLY A 347 1.24 11.76 24.46
C GLY A 347 0.08 12.77 24.42
N ARG A 348 0.08 13.74 25.34
CA ARG A 348 -0.88 14.85 25.33
C ARG A 348 -0.70 15.74 24.10
N GLU A 349 0.54 16.07 23.75
CA GLU A 349 0.84 16.87 22.55
C GLU A 349 0.37 16.17 21.27
N LEU A 350 0.60 14.86 21.14
CA LEU A 350 0.10 14.06 20.02
C LEU A 350 -1.43 14.06 19.95
N ALA A 351 -2.11 13.81 21.08
CA ALA A 351 -3.56 13.79 21.13
C ALA A 351 -4.17 15.17 20.82
N GLU A 352 -3.60 16.26 21.34
CA GLU A 352 -4.08 17.63 21.09
C GLU A 352 -3.83 18.06 19.65
N SER A 353 -2.70 17.70 19.05
CA SER A 353 -2.38 18.03 17.65
C SER A 353 -3.20 17.22 16.63
N SER A 354 -3.80 16.10 17.04
CA SER A 354 -4.66 15.29 16.16
C SER A 354 -5.84 16.08 15.59
N GLU A 355 -6.36 17.09 16.31
CA GLU A 355 -7.44 17.96 15.86
C GLU A 355 -7.13 18.65 14.52
N ALA A 356 -5.86 18.93 14.22
CA ALA A 356 -5.42 19.52 12.94
C ALA A 356 -5.63 18.59 11.74
N PHE A 357 -5.89 17.30 11.99
CA PHE A 357 -6.11 16.25 11.01
C PHE A 357 -7.59 15.86 10.88
N ARG A 358 -8.50 16.60 11.49
CA ARG A 358 -9.94 16.48 11.22
C ARG A 358 -10.24 16.94 9.80
N ARG A 359 -11.04 16.16 9.08
CA ARG A 359 -11.35 16.37 7.66
C ARG A 359 -12.82 16.16 7.39
N THR A 360 -13.34 16.80 6.34
CA THR A 360 -14.67 16.47 5.80
C THR A 360 -14.63 15.13 5.07
N PRO A 361 -15.79 14.52 4.75
CA PRO A 361 -15.82 13.30 3.93
C PRO A 361 -15.11 13.48 2.58
N GLU A 362 -15.34 14.60 1.89
CA GLU A 362 -14.72 14.88 0.59
C GLU A 362 -13.20 15.03 0.69
N GLU A 363 -12.72 15.70 1.75
CA GLU A 363 -11.28 15.80 2.03
C GLU A 363 -10.67 14.44 2.41
N THR A 364 -11.43 13.60 3.12
CA THR A 364 -11.03 12.24 3.50
C THR A 364 -10.88 11.36 2.26
N ASP A 365 -11.82 11.43 1.31
CA ASP A 365 -11.74 10.71 0.04
C ASP A 365 -10.52 11.14 -0.78
N ALA A 366 -10.25 12.45 -0.85
CA ALA A 366 -9.05 12.96 -1.52
C ALA A 366 -7.74 12.49 -0.86
N MET A 367 -7.72 12.40 0.48
CA MET A 367 -6.59 11.84 1.23
C MET A 367 -6.42 10.34 0.98
N GLN A 368 -7.49 9.55 1.02
CA GLN A 368 -7.46 8.11 0.75
C GLN A 368 -6.95 7.82 -0.67
N ASN A 369 -7.43 8.56 -1.67
CA ASN A 369 -7.00 8.39 -3.05
C ASN A 369 -5.50 8.69 -3.23
N ALA A 370 -5.00 9.79 -2.63
CA ALA A 370 -3.57 10.11 -2.67
C ALA A 370 -2.73 9.06 -1.91
N ALA A 371 -3.20 8.62 -0.75
CA ALA A 371 -2.54 7.63 0.09
C ALA A 371 -2.46 6.24 -0.55
N ARG A 372 -3.52 5.79 -1.23
CA ARG A 372 -3.52 4.51 -1.96
C ARG A 372 -2.52 4.52 -3.10
N ARG A 373 -2.52 5.56 -3.93
CA ARG A 373 -1.51 5.73 -5.00
C ARG A 373 -0.09 5.72 -4.44
N PHE A 374 0.13 6.31 -3.28
CA PHE A 374 1.43 6.26 -2.60
C PHE A 374 1.77 4.85 -2.14
N ALA A 375 0.82 4.12 -1.54
CA ALA A 375 1.02 2.72 -1.15
C ALA A 375 1.31 1.82 -2.36
N ASP A 376 0.59 2.00 -3.47
CA ASP A 376 0.79 1.29 -4.73
C ASP A 376 2.20 1.54 -5.28
N ALA A 377 2.67 2.79 -5.26
CA ALA A 377 4.03 3.13 -5.65
C ALA A 377 5.08 2.45 -4.78
N VAL A 378 4.87 2.41 -3.45
CA VAL A 378 5.77 1.71 -2.52
C VAL A 378 5.80 0.20 -2.78
N HIS A 379 4.65 -0.42 -3.09
CA HIS A 379 4.57 -1.84 -3.48
C HIS A 379 5.23 -2.12 -4.83
N ALA A 380 5.15 -1.18 -5.78
CA ALA A 380 5.77 -1.28 -7.09
C ALA A 380 7.30 -1.15 -7.07
N ALA A 381 7.91 -0.86 -5.91
CA ALA A 381 9.36 -0.75 -5.72
C ALA A 381 9.92 -1.75 -4.68
N PRO A 382 9.77 -3.07 -4.89
CA PRO A 382 10.26 -4.11 -3.96
C PRO A 382 11.77 -4.19 -3.81
N GLU A 383 12.52 -3.58 -4.75
CA GLU A 383 13.96 -3.38 -4.68
C GLU A 383 14.37 -2.25 -3.72
N LEU A 384 13.42 -1.43 -3.26
CA LEU A 384 13.68 -0.30 -2.36
C LEU A 384 13.06 -0.52 -0.96
N PHE A 385 11.89 -1.14 -0.88
CA PHE A 385 11.13 -1.25 0.37
C PHE A 385 10.98 -2.70 0.83
N GLY A 386 11.19 -2.93 2.13
CA GLY A 386 10.85 -4.19 2.77
C GLY A 386 9.34 -4.39 2.88
N LYS A 387 8.91 -5.67 2.95
CA LYS A 387 7.48 -6.04 3.10
C LYS A 387 6.82 -5.40 4.32
N ASP A 388 7.57 -5.21 5.39
CA ASP A 388 7.10 -4.53 6.60
C ASP A 388 6.73 -3.05 6.34
N VAL A 389 7.49 -2.35 5.50
CA VAL A 389 7.17 -0.97 5.09
C VAL A 389 5.96 -0.96 4.17
N MET A 390 5.91 -1.81 3.15
CA MET A 390 4.77 -1.92 2.23
C MET A 390 3.46 -2.17 2.97
N ASN A 391 3.45 -3.15 3.88
CA ASN A 391 2.28 -3.47 4.70
C ASN A 391 1.90 -2.27 5.58
N HIS A 392 2.87 -1.62 6.21
CA HIS A 392 2.59 -0.49 7.09
C HIS A 392 2.02 0.74 6.35
N VAL A 393 2.53 1.05 5.16
CA VAL A 393 2.03 2.14 4.31
C VAL A 393 0.63 1.82 3.80
N THR A 394 0.35 0.56 3.46
CA THR A 394 -1.00 0.08 3.08
C THR A 394 -1.97 0.26 4.25
N GLU A 395 -1.61 -0.24 5.43
CA GLU A 395 -2.39 -0.06 6.65
C GLU A 395 -2.62 1.44 6.94
N ALA A 396 -1.62 2.30 6.74
CA ALA A 396 -1.72 3.76 6.87
C ALA A 396 -2.75 4.37 5.92
N ALA A 397 -2.72 3.98 4.65
CA ALA A 397 -3.68 4.44 3.66
C ALA A 397 -5.11 3.99 3.96
N GLU A 398 -5.29 2.71 4.32
CA GLU A 398 -6.60 2.13 4.62
C GLU A 398 -7.21 2.67 5.91
N GLY A 399 -6.40 3.10 6.87
CA GLY A 399 -6.88 3.64 8.15
C GLY A 399 -7.43 5.07 8.08
N ILE A 400 -7.19 5.81 7.00
CA ILE A 400 -7.62 7.21 6.86
C ILE A 400 -9.15 7.29 6.95
N GLY A 401 -9.65 8.18 7.80
CA GLY A 401 -11.09 8.38 7.98
C GLY A 401 -11.80 7.34 8.85
N TYR A 402 -11.10 6.31 9.33
CA TYR A 402 -11.68 5.24 10.15
C TYR A 402 -11.31 5.39 11.63
N GLY A 403 -12.08 4.73 12.48
CA GLY A 403 -11.87 4.70 13.91
C GLY A 403 -12.83 5.62 14.66
N PRO A 404 -12.93 5.41 15.99
CA PRO A 404 -13.79 6.25 16.84
C PRO A 404 -13.32 7.72 16.90
N GLN A 405 -12.08 7.99 16.49
CA GLN A 405 -11.49 9.32 16.34
C GLN A 405 -10.68 9.37 15.03
N PRO A 406 -11.34 9.56 13.86
CA PRO A 406 -10.72 9.50 12.55
C PRO A 406 -9.52 10.44 12.36
N GLU A 407 -9.53 11.58 13.05
CA GLU A 407 -8.44 12.56 13.03
C GLU A 407 -7.11 11.97 13.55
N ARG A 408 -7.15 11.02 14.48
CA ARG A 408 -5.94 10.33 14.98
C ARG A 408 -5.38 9.35 13.95
N SER A 409 -6.26 8.66 13.23
CA SER A 409 -5.87 7.78 12.13
C SER A 409 -5.24 8.58 10.99
N ASN A 410 -5.85 9.72 10.66
CA ASN A 410 -5.32 10.67 9.68
C ASN A 410 -3.94 11.21 10.09
N GLN A 411 -3.76 11.57 11.36
CA GLN A 411 -2.46 11.98 11.91
C GLN A 411 -1.40 10.88 11.79
N ALA A 412 -1.74 9.63 12.11
CA ALA A 412 -0.83 8.50 11.98
C ALA A 412 -0.43 8.24 10.52
N ALA A 413 -1.39 8.35 9.59
CA ALA A 413 -1.12 8.25 8.16
C ALA A 413 -0.22 9.40 7.68
N ALA A 414 -0.50 10.64 8.10
CA ALA A 414 0.33 11.80 7.82
C ALA A 414 1.78 11.61 8.30
N ALA A 415 1.97 11.12 9.53
CA ALA A 415 3.28 10.80 10.08
C ALA A 415 4.02 9.74 9.24
N THR A 416 3.30 8.73 8.75
CA THR A 416 3.85 7.68 7.88
C THR A 416 4.42 8.27 6.58
N PHE A 417 3.60 9.04 5.85
CA PHE A 417 4.03 9.63 4.58
C PHE A 417 5.13 10.69 4.77
N ARG A 418 5.01 11.51 5.82
CA ARG A 418 6.02 12.51 6.20
C ARG A 418 7.36 11.85 6.48
N ASN A 419 7.38 10.87 7.38
CA ASN A 419 8.63 10.27 7.87
C ASN A 419 9.30 9.45 6.78
N LEU A 420 8.55 8.70 5.96
CA LEU A 420 9.12 7.93 4.86
C LEU A 420 9.72 8.85 3.79
N THR A 421 8.99 9.88 3.37
CA THR A 421 9.47 10.86 2.38
C THR A 421 10.71 11.60 2.88
N LEU A 422 10.70 12.01 4.15
CA LEU A 422 11.83 12.68 4.78
C LEU A 422 13.07 11.77 4.84
N SER A 423 12.89 10.49 5.18
CA SER A 423 13.98 9.51 5.19
C SER A 423 14.58 9.26 3.79
N LEU A 424 13.75 9.20 2.75
CA LEU A 424 14.20 9.07 1.36
C LEU A 424 15.04 10.29 0.93
N ILE A 425 14.52 11.50 1.13
CA ILE A 425 15.22 12.74 0.72
C ILE A 425 16.53 12.90 1.50
N LYS A 426 16.52 12.68 2.81
CA LYS A 426 17.75 12.70 3.62
C LYS A 426 18.79 11.71 3.12
N GLY A 427 18.34 10.50 2.76
CA GLY A 427 19.21 9.46 2.23
C GLY A 427 19.92 9.89 0.96
N VAL A 428 19.19 10.49 0.00
CA VAL A 428 19.81 10.93 -1.26
C VAL A 428 20.66 12.18 -1.09
N SER A 429 20.17 13.22 -0.38
CA SER A 429 20.93 14.46 -0.16
C SER A 429 22.27 14.22 0.56
N ALA A 430 22.31 13.34 1.56
CA ALA A 430 23.54 13.03 2.30
C ALA A 430 24.62 12.37 1.43
N PHE A 431 24.22 11.57 0.44
CA PHE A 431 25.17 10.94 -0.48
C PHE A 431 25.76 11.92 -1.48
N THR A 432 24.92 12.77 -2.08
CA THR A 432 25.37 13.80 -3.03
C THR A 432 26.37 14.76 -2.37
N ALA A 433 26.16 15.11 -1.09
CA ALA A 433 27.14 15.92 -0.35
C ALA A 433 28.48 15.18 -0.11
N ALA A 434 28.46 13.86 0.11
CA ALA A 434 29.65 13.07 0.40
C ALA A 434 30.53 12.82 -0.83
N THR A 435 29.93 12.60 -2.00
CA THR A 435 30.66 12.48 -3.29
C THR A 435 31.41 13.77 -3.61
N ILE A 436 30.82 14.94 -3.32
CA ILE A 436 31.45 16.26 -3.49
C ILE A 436 32.61 16.47 -2.50
N ALA A 437 32.44 16.05 -1.24
CA ALA A 437 33.47 16.21 -0.21
C ALA A 437 34.65 15.22 -0.34
N GLY A 438 34.57 14.26 -1.26
CA GLY A 438 35.57 13.20 -1.43
C GLY A 438 35.72 12.30 -0.20
N GLN A 439 34.71 12.24 0.67
CA GLN A 439 34.70 11.44 1.88
C GLN A 439 33.89 10.17 1.67
N ALA A 440 34.40 9.02 2.14
CA ALA A 440 33.56 7.86 2.35
C ALA A 440 32.55 8.19 3.46
N VAL A 441 31.27 7.90 3.26
CA VAL A 441 30.24 8.05 4.29
C VAL A 441 30.53 7.03 5.40
N ILE A 442 31.35 7.41 6.37
CA ILE A 442 31.62 6.65 7.59
C ILE A 442 30.90 7.36 8.73
N GLY A 443 29.69 6.88 9.02
CA GLY A 443 28.89 7.04 10.25
C GLY A 443 28.96 8.34 11.05
N SER A 444 27.88 9.13 10.99
CA SER A 444 27.04 9.52 12.15
C SER A 444 26.13 10.70 11.80
N ILE A 445 24.97 10.44 11.17
CA ILE A 445 23.83 11.38 11.17
C ILE A 445 22.76 10.75 12.08
N PRO A 446 22.36 11.41 13.18
CA PRO A 446 21.26 10.94 14.03
C PRO A 446 19.95 10.84 13.21
N GLY A 447 19.13 9.81 13.46
CA GLY A 447 17.74 9.78 12.95
C GLY A 447 17.45 8.92 11.70
N GLY A 448 18.15 7.81 11.46
CA GLY A 448 17.64 6.75 10.55
C GLY A 448 17.76 7.01 9.04
N ALA A 449 18.55 8.00 8.60
CA ALA A 449 18.88 8.13 7.18
C ALA A 449 19.54 6.85 6.64
N LEU A 450 19.48 6.64 5.31
CA LEU A 450 20.08 5.54 4.52
C LEU A 450 21.63 5.47 4.65
N VAL A 451 22.14 5.34 5.87
CA VAL A 451 23.57 5.31 6.20
C VAL A 451 24.11 3.92 5.86
N GLY A 452 25.05 3.87 4.90
CA GLY A 452 25.63 2.60 4.41
C GLY A 452 25.02 2.10 3.10
N ALA A 453 24.12 2.86 2.47
CA ALA A 453 23.58 2.56 1.15
C ALA A 453 24.68 2.48 0.09
N SER A 454 24.59 1.48 -0.80
CA SER A 454 25.38 1.45 -2.03
C SER A 454 24.93 2.59 -2.95
N SER A 455 25.78 2.96 -3.93
CA SER A 455 25.38 3.90 -4.99
C SER A 455 24.11 3.42 -5.73
N GLU A 456 23.91 2.10 -5.80
CA GLU A 456 22.74 1.48 -6.42
C GLU A 456 21.46 1.75 -5.63
N SER A 457 21.44 1.51 -4.31
CA SER A 457 20.28 1.81 -3.45
C SER A 457 19.87 3.29 -3.48
N ILE A 458 20.84 4.19 -3.66
CA ILE A 458 20.60 5.63 -3.71
C ILE A 458 20.04 6.05 -5.06
N ASN A 459 20.57 5.49 -6.14
CA ASN A 459 20.02 5.70 -7.48
C ASN A 459 18.59 5.21 -7.58
N VAL A 460 18.28 4.03 -7.01
CA VAL A 460 16.93 3.50 -6.91
C VAL A 460 16.02 4.43 -6.10
N ALA A 461 16.46 4.93 -4.94
CA ALA A 461 15.69 5.86 -4.12
C ALA A 461 15.43 7.20 -4.85
N TRP A 462 16.41 7.71 -5.60
CA TRP A 462 16.26 8.92 -6.41
C TRP A 462 15.30 8.71 -7.59
N ALA A 463 15.45 7.61 -8.33
CA ALA A 463 14.56 7.25 -9.43
C ALA A 463 13.12 7.10 -8.93
N PHE A 464 12.93 6.48 -7.77
CA PHE A 464 11.62 6.38 -7.12
C PHE A 464 11.03 7.76 -6.81
N LEU A 465 11.82 8.68 -6.21
CA LEU A 465 11.38 10.04 -5.89
C LEU A 465 10.97 10.82 -7.16
N VAL A 466 11.79 10.77 -8.21
CA VAL A 466 11.53 11.49 -9.47
C VAL A 466 10.32 10.91 -10.20
N ALA A 467 10.27 9.59 -10.39
CA ALA A 467 9.17 8.92 -11.09
C ALA A 467 7.81 9.24 -10.44
N ASN A 468 7.76 9.19 -9.11
CA ASN A 468 6.54 9.36 -8.32
C ASN A 468 6.28 10.80 -7.86
N ALA A 469 6.99 11.81 -8.36
CA ALA A 469 6.79 13.22 -7.98
C ALA A 469 5.32 13.69 -8.00
N PRO A 470 4.48 13.33 -9.01
CA PRO A 470 3.06 13.68 -9.00
C PRO A 470 2.28 13.10 -7.80
N ILE A 471 2.66 11.92 -7.32
CA ILE A 471 2.05 11.27 -6.15
C ILE A 471 2.43 12.02 -4.87
N PHE A 472 3.72 12.39 -4.71
CA PHE A 472 4.17 13.23 -3.60
C PHE A 472 3.46 14.58 -3.57
N LYS A 473 3.25 15.20 -4.74
CA LYS A 473 2.47 16.44 -4.87
C LYS A 473 1.03 16.28 -4.41
N ALA A 474 0.38 15.18 -4.77
CA ALA A 474 -0.97 14.85 -4.30
C ALA A 474 -1.02 14.65 -2.77
N ILE A 475 -0.04 13.93 -2.20
CA ILE A 475 0.08 13.77 -0.73
C ILE A 475 0.21 15.13 -0.04
N GLY A 476 1.13 15.98 -0.51
CA GLY A 476 1.33 17.31 0.08
C GLY A 476 0.11 18.23 -0.06
N GLY A 477 -0.67 18.07 -1.12
CA GLY A 477 -1.93 18.80 -1.34
C GLY A 477 -3.08 18.33 -0.44
N SER A 478 -3.25 17.01 -0.27
CA SER A 478 -4.39 16.43 0.45
C SER A 478 -4.24 16.46 1.97
N PHE A 479 -3.02 16.40 2.51
CA PHE A 479 -2.80 16.29 3.96
C PHE A 479 -2.65 17.63 4.69
N GLY A 480 -2.56 18.74 3.95
CA GLY A 480 -2.53 20.10 4.51
C GLY A 480 -1.14 20.60 4.90
N ALA A 481 -1.10 21.59 5.81
CA ALA A 481 0.08 22.41 6.10
C ALA A 481 1.32 21.61 6.54
N ASP A 482 1.14 20.51 7.27
CA ASP A 482 2.25 19.70 7.79
C ASP A 482 3.01 18.95 6.69
N LEU A 483 2.38 18.73 5.53
CA LEU A 483 2.94 18.00 4.39
C LEU A 483 3.12 18.88 3.14
N THR A 484 2.84 20.19 3.20
CA THR A 484 3.02 21.09 2.05
C THR A 484 4.47 21.11 1.54
N TRP A 485 5.46 20.91 2.42
CA TRP A 485 6.86 20.79 2.01
C TRP A 485 7.11 19.62 1.06
N ILE A 486 6.33 18.53 1.14
CA ILE A 486 6.43 17.40 0.20
C ILE A 486 6.02 17.83 -1.20
N ALA A 487 4.98 18.66 -1.34
CA ALA A 487 4.59 19.20 -2.64
C ALA A 487 5.68 20.14 -3.21
N HIS A 488 6.37 20.91 -2.36
CA HIS A 488 7.53 21.69 -2.78
C HIS A 488 8.69 20.81 -3.23
N ALA A 489 9.00 19.73 -2.50
CA ALA A 489 10.00 18.75 -2.88
C ALA A 489 9.66 18.09 -4.23
N ALA A 490 8.39 17.72 -4.43
CA ALA A 490 7.90 17.16 -5.69
C ALA A 490 8.12 18.11 -6.88
N ASN A 491 7.82 19.41 -6.72
CA ASN A 491 8.08 20.40 -7.77
C ASN A 491 9.59 20.54 -8.10
N LEU A 492 10.47 20.35 -7.11
CA LEU A 492 11.92 20.31 -7.36
C LEU A 492 12.32 19.08 -8.16
N LEU A 493 11.77 17.91 -7.80
CA LEU A 493 12.02 16.64 -8.49
C LEU A 493 11.47 16.64 -9.92
N GLU A 494 10.34 17.32 -10.17
CA GLU A 494 9.76 17.48 -11.52
C GLU A 494 10.68 18.26 -12.48
N ARG A 495 11.62 19.07 -11.99
CA ARG A 495 12.62 19.77 -12.84
C ARG A 495 13.65 18.82 -13.48
N LEU A 496 13.70 17.56 -13.05
CA LEU A 496 14.61 16.53 -13.54
C LEU A 496 13.96 15.60 -14.58
N LYS A 497 12.65 15.75 -14.82
CA LYS A 497 11.95 15.12 -15.94
C LYS A 497 12.08 16.00 -17.16
#